data_AF-A0AB38WP12-F1
#
_entry.id   AF-A0AB38WP12-F1
#
_cell.length_a   1.000
_cell.length_b   1.000
_cell.length_c   1.000
_cell.angle_alpha   90.00
_cell.angle_beta   90.00
_cell.angle_gamma   90.00
#
_symmetry.space_group_name_H-M   'P 1'
#
loop_
_entity.id
_entity.type
_entity.pdbx_description
1 polymer ?
#
loop_
_entity_poly.entity_id
_entity_poly.type
_entity_poly.pdbx_seq_one_letter_code
_entity_poly.pdbx_strand_id
1 'polypeptide(L)'
;MKVLYLPCLILTWTLATASTTSAQHSDHQNHGSMHSTTTMPTEPGDASFAAISEIVKILAQDPDTDWERVDIDALRVHLVDMTQLILGASVETEEIPNGLRMTISQSGRPGEAASRMVPAHGPVLASETGWSSTVVSKAPSEGFFVEPR
;
A
#
# COMPACT_ATOMS: atom_id res chain seq x y z
N MET A 1 56.87 -43.26 -19.36
CA MET A 1 55.53 -43.13 -18.71
C MET A 1 54.97 -41.76 -19.10
N LYS A 2 53.76 -41.73 -19.67
CA LYS A 2 53.05 -40.52 -20.14
C LYS A 2 52.23 -39.94 -18.99
N VAL A 3 52.37 -38.65 -18.69
CA VAL A 3 51.47 -37.88 -17.82
C VAL A 3 51.34 -36.49 -18.44
N LEU A 4 50.41 -36.29 -19.39
CA LEU A 4 48.99 -35.93 -19.25
C LEU A 4 48.80 -34.48 -18.75
N TYR A 5 48.37 -33.64 -19.70
CA TYR A 5 48.02 -32.23 -19.53
C TYR A 5 46.83 -32.06 -18.57
N LEU A 6 46.95 -31.11 -17.63
CA LEU A 6 45.86 -30.64 -16.78
C LEU A 6 45.33 -29.32 -17.37
N PRO A 7 44.11 -29.26 -17.93
CA PRO A 7 43.57 -28.01 -18.44
C PRO A 7 43.10 -27.11 -17.30
N CYS A 8 43.53 -25.85 -17.39
CA CYS A 8 43.10 -24.69 -16.64
C CYS A 8 41.56 -24.57 -16.65
N LEU A 9 40.93 -24.73 -15.48
CA LEU A 9 39.51 -24.41 -15.29
C LEU A 9 39.41 -22.95 -14.84
N ILE A 10 39.01 -22.08 -15.75
CA ILE A 10 38.81 -20.65 -15.52
C ILE A 10 37.49 -20.49 -14.74
N LEU A 11 37.59 -20.06 -13.48
CA LEU A 11 36.44 -19.76 -12.63
C LEU A 11 35.86 -18.40 -13.05
N THR A 12 34.75 -18.40 -13.78
CA THR A 12 34.05 -17.17 -14.17
C THR A 12 33.22 -16.63 -13.00
N TRP A 13 33.55 -15.43 -12.53
CA TRP A 13 32.73 -14.66 -11.60
C TRP A 13 31.59 -14.01 -12.38
N THR A 14 30.35 -14.43 -12.15
CA THR A 14 29.15 -13.68 -12.58
C THR A 14 28.89 -12.55 -11.60
N LEU A 15 29.25 -11.32 -12.01
CA LEU A 15 28.93 -10.09 -11.31
C LEU A 15 27.47 -9.72 -11.64
N ALA A 16 26.55 -9.88 -10.68
CA ALA A 16 25.19 -9.39 -10.82
C ALA A 16 25.20 -7.85 -10.72
N THR A 17 25.02 -7.16 -11.84
CA THR A 17 24.78 -5.72 -11.83
C THR A 17 23.34 -5.46 -11.39
N ALA A 18 23.18 -4.90 -10.19
CA ALA A 18 21.90 -4.32 -9.78
C ALA A 18 21.54 -3.19 -10.78
N SER A 19 20.43 -3.32 -11.48
CA SER A 19 19.89 -2.23 -12.29
C SER A 19 19.30 -1.18 -11.36
N THR A 20 20.00 -0.06 -11.18
CA THR A 20 19.39 1.18 -10.68
C THR A 20 18.27 1.58 -11.64
N THR A 21 17.01 1.44 -11.23
CA THR A 21 15.89 2.08 -11.91
C THR A 21 16.09 3.59 -11.78
N SER A 22 16.45 4.23 -12.87
CA SER A 22 16.52 5.67 -12.97
C SER A 22 15.14 6.19 -13.37
N ALA A 23 14.34 6.60 -12.38
CA ALA A 23 13.20 7.47 -12.65
C ALA A 23 13.73 8.85 -13.07
N GLN A 24 14.05 8.99 -14.36
CA GLN A 24 14.47 10.26 -14.95
C GLN A 24 13.21 11.01 -15.42
N HIS A 25 12.71 11.92 -14.60
CA HIS A 25 11.91 13.04 -15.11
C HIS A 25 12.89 14.09 -15.65
N SER A 26 13.24 13.97 -16.92
CA SER A 26 13.86 15.05 -17.68
C SER A 26 12.77 15.74 -18.49
N ASP A 27 12.37 16.93 -18.06
CA ASP A 27 11.60 17.84 -18.90
C ASP A 27 12.41 18.18 -20.15
N HIS A 28 12.07 17.57 -21.28
CA HIS A 28 12.51 18.00 -22.59
C HIS A 28 11.36 18.76 -23.27
N GLN A 29 11.28 20.05 -22.96
CA GLN A 29 10.56 20.99 -23.81
C GLN A 29 11.24 21.03 -25.19
N ASN A 30 10.40 20.92 -26.21
CA ASN A 30 10.62 21.32 -27.61
C ASN A 30 11.55 20.45 -28.47
N HIS A 31 11.00 19.48 -29.22
CA HIS A 31 11.37 19.20 -30.62
C HIS A 31 10.26 18.47 -31.39
N GLY A 32 9.70 19.16 -32.39
CA GLY A 32 9.22 18.69 -33.70
C GLY A 32 8.61 17.29 -33.87
N SER A 33 7.30 17.28 -34.18
CA SER A 33 6.60 16.42 -35.16
C SER A 33 7.32 15.16 -35.65
N MET A 34 7.12 14.02 -34.99
CA MET A 34 6.95 12.72 -35.65
C MET A 34 5.88 11.90 -34.93
N HIS A 35 4.96 11.37 -35.73
CA HIS A 35 3.87 10.49 -35.35
C HIS A 35 4.41 9.16 -34.82
N SER A 36 4.54 9.05 -33.49
CA SER A 36 4.56 7.78 -32.77
C SER A 36 3.29 7.72 -31.92
N THR A 37 2.31 6.94 -32.35
CA THR A 37 1.25 6.46 -31.46
C THR A 37 1.83 5.41 -30.50
N THR A 38 2.84 5.81 -29.73
CA THR A 38 3.21 5.07 -28.53
C THR A 38 2.07 5.30 -27.57
N THR A 39 1.22 4.29 -27.39
CA THR A 39 0.27 4.26 -26.28
C THR A 39 1.10 4.40 -25.01
N MET A 40 1.19 5.63 -24.52
CA MET A 40 1.76 5.93 -23.21
C MET A 40 0.89 5.21 -22.18
N PRO A 41 1.47 4.59 -21.14
CA PRO A 41 0.67 4.09 -20.02
C PRO A 41 -0.23 5.22 -19.51
N THR A 42 -1.54 5.04 -19.61
CA THR A 42 -2.55 6.02 -19.18
C THR A 42 -3.01 5.78 -17.75
N GLU A 43 -2.67 4.63 -17.17
CA GLU A 43 -3.05 4.29 -15.81
C GLU A 43 -2.05 4.84 -14.79
N PRO A 44 -2.53 5.41 -13.67
CA PRO A 44 -1.67 5.76 -12.56
C PRO A 44 -1.00 4.49 -12.01
N GLY A 45 0.33 4.53 -11.83
CA GLY A 45 1.13 3.37 -11.39
C GLY A 45 0.81 2.81 -9.99
N ASP A 46 -0.13 3.41 -9.24
CA ASP A 46 -0.69 2.93 -7.96
C ASP A 46 -2.07 3.57 -7.70
N ALA A 47 -3.00 2.83 -7.10
CA ALA A 47 -4.36 3.31 -6.81
C ALA A 47 -4.39 4.48 -5.81
N SER A 48 -3.43 4.54 -4.88
CA SER A 48 -3.31 5.64 -3.91
C SER A 48 -2.88 6.92 -4.62
N PHE A 49 -1.93 6.81 -5.56
CA PHE A 49 -1.52 7.96 -6.38
C PHE A 49 -2.66 8.41 -7.31
N ALA A 50 -3.42 7.47 -7.88
CA ALA A 50 -4.62 7.78 -8.65
C ALA A 50 -5.60 8.64 -7.84
N ALA A 51 -5.92 8.20 -6.61
CA ALA A 51 -6.86 8.88 -5.73
C ALA A 51 -6.38 10.30 -5.38
N ILE A 52 -5.11 10.48 -5.03
CA ILE A 52 -4.54 11.81 -4.75
C ILE A 52 -4.63 12.69 -6.00
N SER A 53 -4.24 12.18 -7.18
CA SER A 53 -4.28 12.94 -8.42
C SER A 53 -5.70 13.38 -8.77
N GLU A 54 -6.68 12.50 -8.60
CA GLU A 54 -8.09 12.80 -8.83
C GLU A 54 -8.62 13.86 -7.85
N ILE A 55 -8.36 13.70 -6.55
CA ILE A 55 -8.78 14.67 -5.53
C ILE A 55 -8.17 16.05 -5.80
N VAL A 56 -6.87 16.12 -6.12
CA VAL A 56 -6.20 17.38 -6.45
C VAL A 56 -6.80 18.00 -7.72
N LYS A 57 -7.14 17.22 -8.74
CA LYS A 57 -7.81 17.73 -9.95
C LYS A 57 -9.19 18.29 -9.65
N ILE A 58 -9.99 17.60 -8.83
CA ILE A 58 -11.33 18.05 -8.42
C ILE A 58 -11.22 19.38 -7.66
N LEU A 59 -10.33 19.43 -6.66
CA LEU A 59 -10.12 20.64 -5.86
C LEU A 59 -9.59 21.81 -6.69
N ALA A 60 -8.66 21.56 -7.63
CA ALA A 60 -8.12 22.60 -8.50
C ALA A 60 -9.12 23.15 -9.54
N GLN A 61 -10.20 22.44 -9.81
CA GLN A 61 -11.27 22.91 -10.70
C GLN A 61 -12.26 23.85 -9.98
N ASP A 62 -12.31 23.80 -8.65
CA ASP A 62 -13.13 24.71 -7.85
C ASP A 62 -12.31 25.97 -7.48
N PRO A 63 -12.64 27.15 -8.04
CA PRO A 63 -11.93 28.39 -7.76
C PRO A 63 -12.07 28.86 -6.31
N ASP A 64 -13.05 28.35 -5.56
CA ASP A 64 -13.29 28.69 -4.17
C ASP A 64 -12.57 27.73 -3.19
N THR A 65 -11.77 26.78 -3.69
CA THR A 65 -10.96 25.89 -2.86
C THR A 65 -9.98 26.69 -1.99
N ASP A 66 -10.17 26.61 -0.68
CA ASP A 66 -9.24 27.11 0.31
C ASP A 66 -8.11 26.10 0.55
N TRP A 67 -6.99 26.30 -0.14
CA TRP A 67 -5.81 25.43 -0.04
C TRP A 67 -5.15 25.44 1.35
N GLU A 68 -5.39 26.43 2.21
CA GLU A 68 -4.87 26.43 3.58
C GLU A 68 -5.60 25.40 4.47
N ARG A 69 -6.79 24.96 4.04
CA ARG A 69 -7.61 23.96 4.74
C ARG A 69 -7.47 22.56 4.17
N VAL A 70 -6.88 22.42 2.98
CA VAL A 70 -6.68 21.13 2.32
C VAL A 70 -5.41 20.47 2.85
N ASP A 71 -5.57 19.31 3.50
CA ASP A 71 -4.45 18.54 4.04
C ASP A 71 -4.18 17.28 3.19
N ILE A 72 -3.38 17.44 2.13
CA ILE A 72 -2.97 16.34 1.25
C ILE A 72 -2.03 15.36 1.97
N ASP A 73 -1.27 15.82 2.96
CA ASP A 73 -0.38 14.95 3.73
C ASP A 73 -1.16 14.01 4.64
N ALA A 74 -2.23 14.49 5.29
CA ALA A 74 -3.15 13.65 6.04
C ALA A 74 -3.84 12.61 5.13
N LEU A 75 -4.28 13.01 3.93
CA LEU A 75 -4.83 12.07 2.95
C LEU A 75 -3.80 11.01 2.55
N ARG A 76 -2.55 11.40 2.30
CA ARG A 76 -1.46 10.45 1.98
C ARG A 76 -1.24 9.46 3.12
N VAL A 77 -1.20 9.92 4.37
CA VAL A 77 -1.07 9.05 5.55
C VAL A 77 -2.28 8.11 5.67
N HIS A 78 -3.49 8.61 5.42
CA HIS A 78 -4.70 7.79 5.39
C HIS A 78 -4.63 6.67 4.35
N LEU A 79 -4.21 6.97 3.12
CA LEU A 79 -4.09 5.98 2.06
C LEU A 79 -3.01 4.93 2.38
N VAL A 80 -1.90 5.35 2.98
CA VAL A 80 -0.88 4.43 3.48
C VAL A 80 -1.44 3.50 4.56
N ASP A 81 -2.23 4.02 5.50
CA ASP A 81 -2.92 3.21 6.51
C ASP A 81 -3.91 2.24 5.86
N MET A 82 -4.66 2.66 4.83
CA MET A 82 -5.54 1.77 4.05
C MET A 82 -4.77 0.64 3.37
N THR A 83 -3.63 0.93 2.75
CA THR A 83 -2.77 -0.11 2.18
C THR A 83 -2.28 -1.09 3.25
N GLN A 84 -1.86 -0.58 4.42
CA GLN A 84 -1.41 -1.43 5.53
C GLN A 84 -2.55 -2.29 6.09
N LEU A 85 -3.76 -1.74 6.21
CA LEU A 85 -4.94 -2.49 6.63
C LEU A 85 -5.22 -3.64 5.65
N ILE A 86 -5.23 -3.38 4.34
CA ILE A 86 -5.64 -4.38 3.34
C ILE A 86 -4.55 -5.43 3.09
N LEU A 87 -3.29 -5.02 3.01
CA LEU A 87 -2.20 -5.92 2.62
C LEU A 87 -1.38 -6.45 3.80
N GLY A 88 -1.40 -5.77 4.93
CA GLY A 88 -0.51 -6.05 6.07
C GLY A 88 -1.20 -6.55 7.32
N ALA A 89 -2.51 -6.34 7.49
CA ALA A 89 -3.20 -6.72 8.71
C ALA A 89 -3.25 -8.25 8.86
N SER A 90 -2.99 -8.73 10.08
CA SER A 90 -3.24 -10.13 10.43
C SER A 90 -4.69 -10.25 10.88
N VAL A 91 -5.45 -11.08 10.16
CA VAL A 91 -6.89 -11.24 10.34
C VAL A 91 -7.23 -12.72 10.48
N GLU A 92 -7.93 -13.06 11.55
CA GLU A 92 -8.62 -14.34 11.70
C GLU A 92 -10.09 -14.16 11.35
N THR A 93 -10.62 -15.05 10.52
CA THR A 93 -11.96 -14.95 9.98
C THR A 93 -12.78 -16.18 10.38
N GLU A 94 -13.96 -15.95 10.95
CA GLU A 94 -14.94 -16.96 11.35
C GLU A 94 -16.25 -16.69 10.62
N GLU A 95 -16.71 -17.65 9.82
CA GLU A 95 -18.07 -17.61 9.27
C GLU A 95 -19.08 -17.85 10.39
N ILE A 96 -20.10 -17.01 10.46
CA ILE A 96 -21.19 -17.12 11.42
C ILE A 96 -22.52 -17.21 10.66
N PRO A 97 -23.62 -17.67 11.30
CA PRO A 97 -24.92 -17.68 10.63
C PRO A 97 -25.27 -16.31 10.06
N ASN A 98 -25.42 -16.25 8.74
CA ASN A 98 -25.73 -15.04 7.97
C ASN A 98 -24.66 -13.94 8.00
N GLY A 99 -23.37 -14.28 8.19
CA GLY A 99 -22.33 -13.27 8.11
C GLY A 99 -20.91 -13.77 8.40
N LEU A 100 -20.08 -12.80 8.79
CA LEU A 100 -18.65 -13.00 9.03
C LEU A 100 -18.25 -12.27 10.31
N ARG A 101 -17.37 -12.89 11.11
CA ARG A 101 -16.63 -12.24 12.18
C ARG A 101 -15.15 -12.20 11.81
N MET A 102 -14.56 -11.02 11.90
CA MET A 102 -13.13 -10.82 11.66
C MET A 102 -12.47 -10.33 12.95
N THR A 103 -11.46 -11.04 13.42
CA THR A 103 -10.61 -10.64 14.55
C THR A 103 -9.29 -10.14 13.99
N ILE A 104 -9.01 -8.86 14.18
CA ILE A 104 -7.85 -8.20 13.58
C ILE A 104 -6.80 -7.94 14.67
N SER A 105 -5.57 -8.41 14.45
CA SER A 105 -4.47 -8.11 15.36
C SER A 105 -4.16 -6.61 15.35
N GLN A 106 -3.97 -6.04 16.55
CA GLN A 106 -3.56 -4.65 16.72
C GLN A 106 -2.03 -4.48 16.84
N SER A 107 -1.25 -5.55 16.62
CA SER A 107 0.20 -5.50 16.75
C SER A 107 0.90 -4.90 15.52
N GLY A 108 1.93 -4.10 15.78
CA GLY A 108 2.78 -3.51 14.75
C GLY A 108 2.05 -2.50 13.85
N ARG A 109 2.76 -2.01 12.85
CA ARG A 109 2.27 -0.95 11.96
C ARG A 109 0.94 -1.28 11.25
N PRO A 110 0.71 -2.50 10.73
CA PRO A 110 -0.59 -2.84 10.16
C PRO A 110 -1.73 -2.88 11.18
N GLY A 111 -1.47 -3.36 12.40
CA GLY A 111 -2.47 -3.40 13.47
C GLY A 111 -2.82 -2.00 14.01
N GLU A 112 -1.85 -1.09 14.07
CA GLU A 112 -2.08 0.32 14.37
C GLU A 112 -2.92 1.00 13.28
N ALA A 113 -2.63 0.75 12.01
CA ALA A 113 -3.43 1.23 10.90
C ALA A 113 -4.86 0.68 10.97
N ALA A 114 -5.03 -0.62 11.22
CA ALA A 114 -6.33 -1.24 11.38
C ALA A 114 -7.13 -0.63 12.54
N SER A 115 -6.46 -0.30 13.65
CA SER A 115 -7.09 0.32 14.82
C SER A 115 -7.65 1.72 14.52
N ARG A 116 -7.05 2.46 13.59
CA ARG A 116 -7.57 3.77 13.12
C ARG A 116 -8.61 3.61 12.01
N MET A 117 -8.38 2.71 11.07
CA MET A 117 -9.17 2.60 9.84
C MET A 117 -10.48 1.83 10.03
N VAL A 118 -10.47 0.70 10.75
CA VAL A 118 -11.64 -0.18 10.85
C VAL A 118 -12.85 0.50 11.51
N PRO A 119 -12.71 1.26 12.62
CA PRO A 119 -13.84 1.97 13.21
C PRO A 119 -14.42 3.05 12.28
N ALA A 120 -13.59 3.71 11.48
CA ALA A 120 -14.01 4.75 10.54
C ALA A 120 -14.69 4.17 9.28
N HIS A 121 -14.17 3.06 8.77
CA HIS A 121 -14.64 2.45 7.51
C HIS A 121 -15.70 1.36 7.68
N GLY A 122 -15.85 0.79 8.88
CA GLY A 122 -16.92 -0.18 9.18
C GLY A 122 -18.33 0.33 8.86
N PRO A 123 -18.69 1.57 9.25
CA PRO A 123 -19.95 2.20 8.86
C PRO A 123 -20.07 2.48 7.36
N VAL A 124 -18.97 2.83 6.69
CA VAL A 124 -18.95 3.06 5.23
C VAL A 124 -19.30 1.76 4.51
N LEU A 125 -18.64 0.66 4.86
CA LEU A 125 -18.94 -0.67 4.32
C LEU A 125 -20.42 -1.05 4.53
N ALA A 126 -20.96 -0.80 5.73
CA ALA A 126 -22.37 -1.05 6.02
C ALA A 126 -23.30 -0.23 5.09
N SER A 127 -22.97 1.05 4.87
CA SER A 127 -23.75 1.93 3.99
C SER A 127 -23.71 1.52 2.52
N GLU A 128 -22.56 1.04 2.04
CA GLU A 128 -22.37 0.66 0.62
C GLU A 128 -22.94 -0.71 0.29
N THR A 129 -22.93 -1.64 1.26
CA THR A 129 -23.32 -3.04 1.04
C THR A 129 -24.70 -3.39 1.59
N GLY A 130 -25.25 -2.56 2.47
CA GLY A 130 -26.45 -2.86 3.25
C GLY A 130 -26.21 -3.88 4.37
N TRP A 131 -24.96 -4.29 4.64
CA TRP A 131 -24.65 -5.20 5.74
C TRP A 131 -24.83 -4.53 7.10
N SER A 132 -25.32 -5.29 8.09
CA SER A 132 -25.22 -4.88 9.49
C SER A 132 -23.79 -5.12 9.99
N SER A 133 -23.03 -4.06 10.23
CA SER A 133 -21.65 -4.13 10.73
C SER A 133 -21.57 -3.65 12.18
N THR A 134 -20.78 -4.35 13.00
CA THR A 134 -20.47 -3.92 14.37
C THR A 134 -18.98 -4.07 14.60
N VAL A 135 -18.33 -2.97 14.98
CA VAL A 135 -16.90 -2.94 15.30
C VAL A 135 -16.74 -2.82 16.81
N VAL A 136 -15.98 -3.72 17.42
CA VAL A 136 -15.64 -3.68 18.84
C VAL A 136 -14.12 -3.75 19.01
N SER A 137 -13.55 -2.80 19.73
CA SER A 137 -12.16 -2.89 20.19
C SER A 137 -12.13 -3.63 21.51
N LYS A 138 -11.41 -4.75 21.57
CA LYS A 138 -11.08 -5.38 22.85
C LYS A 138 -9.72 -4.86 23.30
N ALA A 139 -9.66 -4.25 24.48
CA ALA A 139 -8.37 -3.94 25.09
C ALA A 139 -7.54 -5.24 25.20
N PRO A 140 -6.19 -5.16 25.14
CA PRO A 140 -5.37 -6.31 25.46
C PRO A 140 -5.88 -6.90 26.78
N SER A 141 -6.19 -8.19 26.82
CA SER A 141 -6.53 -8.83 28.09
C SER A 141 -5.39 -8.52 29.05
N GLU A 142 -5.66 -7.82 30.16
CA GLU A 142 -4.64 -7.61 31.19
C GLU A 142 -4.04 -8.98 31.50
N GLY A 143 -2.75 -9.12 31.24
CA GLY A 143 -2.07 -10.40 31.32
C GLY A 143 -2.27 -10.96 32.73
N PHE A 144 -2.83 -12.17 32.81
CA PHE A 144 -2.81 -12.96 34.03
C PHE A 144 -1.34 -13.29 34.32
N PHE A 145 -0.70 -12.47 35.15
CA PHE A 145 0.66 -12.66 35.62
C PHE A 145 0.60 -13.59 36.83
N VAL A 146 0.95 -14.86 36.65
CA VAL A 146 1.19 -15.77 37.78
C VAL A 146 2.64 -15.59 38.20
N GLU A 147 2.88 -14.92 39.33
CA GLU A 147 4.20 -14.95 39.95
C GLU A 147 4.51 -16.36 40.48
N PRO A 148 5.70 -16.91 40.21
CA PRO A 148 6.17 -18.09 40.91
C PRO A 148 6.44 -17.74 42.39
N ARG A 149 5.98 -18.62 43.30
CA ARG A 149 6.25 -18.54 44.74
C ARG A 149 7.73 -18.67 45.06
#